data_AF-A0A929BBW5-F1
#
_entry.id   AF-A0A929BBW5-F1
#
_cell.length_a   1.000
_cell.length_b   1.000
_cell.length_c   1.000
_cell.angle_alpha   90.00
_cell.angle_beta   90.00
_cell.angle_gamma   90.00
#
_symmetry.space_group_name_H-M   'P 1'
#
loop_
_entity.id
_entity.type
_entity.pdbx_description
1 polymer ?
#
loop_
_entity_poly.entity_id
_entity_poly.type
_entity_poly.pdbx_seq_one_letter_code
_entity_poly.pdbx_strand_id
1 'polypeptide(L)'
;MKDWNQFSPRFKGGQVAERVSSQDSIALVLVIEALGGILQGTPRNILDLSGRISLEKFEDIEIRWDGGCLIVSVKDKHLSYQEAKSELEKFEEILATMPRLGEVAFRIEATALSGSKTRDLQGDLDRLLQVASTEISDELDEVIEEFEEKHGVSGDVAVKSCISSRDLSRDSDTARAIFATQFRSVFPVADFTDDRIEEIFHDYTSRILAGARRRRETIALSQLRRELLEPLVPLELMQTKFDVLRTPFGYVPDQDLGEAWHREHEIAMAVRREVVKKWKRHTRRDLIAYFTYKSRVRCPFCNYPTVRSLLNDGGLGCPKCGWFPYLTVFYACDCRAPVPVIRQPPMDGLDMFSDLLEYVRKERPKCTECGLDVETEKLQDRTFLAHLPWPIEEYSDEKIIQMRIDMGWDGAKYKIEGETPLSLIMKGRASEIFEED
;
A
#
# COMPACT_ATOMS: atom_id res chain seq x y z
N MET A 1 26.73 0.96 -18.59
CA MET A 1 25.71 0.22 -19.35
C MET A 1 24.90 1.22 -20.16
N LYS A 2 24.77 1.05 -21.48
CA LYS A 2 23.90 1.91 -22.30
C LYS A 2 22.45 1.49 -22.07
N ASP A 3 21.61 2.43 -21.64
CA ASP A 3 20.15 2.25 -21.54
C ASP A 3 19.56 2.08 -22.94
N TRP A 4 19.12 0.86 -23.26
CA TRP A 4 18.35 0.57 -24.47
C TRP A 4 16.86 0.79 -24.18
N ASN A 5 16.47 2.06 -24.10
CA ASN A 5 15.08 2.52 -24.11
C ASN A 5 14.55 2.60 -25.55
N GLN A 6 14.63 1.51 -26.30
CA GLN A 6 13.94 1.42 -27.59
C GLN A 6 12.66 0.62 -27.41
N PHE A 7 11.54 1.34 -27.31
CA PHE A 7 10.21 0.78 -27.53
C PHE A 7 10.10 0.39 -29.00
N SER A 8 9.73 -0.87 -29.28
CA SER A 8 9.65 -1.36 -30.64
C SER A 8 8.64 -0.54 -31.49
N PRO A 9 9.04 -0.02 -32.67
CA PRO A 9 8.11 0.65 -33.59
C PRO A 9 7.06 -0.27 -34.21
N ARG A 10 7.24 -1.61 -34.15
CA ARG A 10 6.36 -2.60 -34.77
C ARG A 10 5.14 -2.95 -33.90
N PHE A 11 5.25 -2.83 -32.58
CA PHE A 11 4.18 -3.19 -31.65
C PHE A 11 3.35 -1.94 -31.29
N LYS A 12 2.38 -1.61 -32.13
CA LYS A 12 1.31 -0.67 -31.76
C LYS A 12 0.37 -1.37 -30.77
N GLY A 13 0.63 -1.21 -29.49
CA GLY A 13 -0.25 -1.68 -28.42
C GLY A 13 -1.62 -0.97 -28.41
N GLY A 14 -2.68 -1.77 -28.31
CA GLY A 14 -3.97 -1.47 -27.67
C GLY A 14 -4.94 -0.49 -28.35
N GLN A 15 -5.91 -0.99 -29.13
CA GLN A 15 -7.12 -0.23 -29.52
C GLN A 15 -8.38 -0.59 -28.70
N VAL A 16 -8.30 -1.45 -27.68
CA VAL A 16 -9.47 -1.87 -26.88
C VAL A 16 -9.15 -1.81 -25.38
N ALA A 17 -9.99 -1.12 -24.60
CA ALA A 17 -9.78 -0.86 -23.17
C ALA A 17 -9.78 -2.12 -22.29
N GLU A 18 -10.51 -3.17 -22.69
CA GLU A 18 -10.57 -4.45 -21.95
C GLU A 18 -9.23 -5.21 -22.01
N ARG A 19 -8.65 -5.40 -23.21
CA ARG A 19 -7.32 -6.02 -23.38
C ARG A 19 -6.26 -5.35 -22.51
N VAL A 20 -6.35 -4.03 -22.43
CA VAL A 20 -5.48 -3.16 -21.66
C VAL A 20 -5.62 -3.39 -20.14
N SER A 21 -6.84 -3.62 -19.64
CA SER A 21 -7.07 -3.90 -18.22
C SER A 21 -6.57 -5.29 -17.79
N SER A 22 -6.70 -6.30 -18.64
CA SER A 22 -6.23 -7.67 -18.36
C SER A 22 -4.70 -7.74 -18.25
N GLN A 23 -3.98 -6.94 -19.04
CA GLN A 23 -2.52 -6.85 -18.95
C GLN A 23 -2.05 -6.39 -17.56
N ASP A 24 -2.66 -5.35 -17.00
CA ASP A 24 -2.25 -4.79 -15.71
C ASP A 24 -2.50 -5.80 -14.56
N SER A 25 -3.63 -6.53 -14.58
CA SER A 25 -3.93 -7.59 -13.62
C SER A 25 -3.03 -8.81 -13.74
N ILE A 26 -2.75 -9.27 -14.97
CA ILE A 26 -1.81 -10.36 -15.23
C ILE A 26 -0.41 -9.99 -14.76
N ALA A 27 0.05 -8.77 -15.08
CA ALA A 27 1.34 -8.28 -14.66
C ALA A 27 1.49 -8.32 -13.12
N LEU A 28 0.47 -7.92 -12.37
CA LEU A 28 0.53 -7.98 -10.91
C LEU A 28 0.63 -9.41 -10.39
N VAL A 29 -0.19 -10.33 -10.89
CA VAL A 29 -0.16 -11.75 -10.47
C VAL A 29 1.20 -12.36 -10.77
N LEU A 30 1.75 -12.13 -11.97
CA LEU A 30 3.06 -12.63 -12.36
C LEU A 30 4.18 -12.05 -11.49
N VAL A 31 4.08 -10.77 -11.07
CA VAL A 31 5.02 -10.16 -10.12
C VAL A 31 4.97 -10.87 -8.76
N ILE A 32 3.78 -11.20 -8.24
CA ILE A 32 3.69 -11.96 -6.98
C ILE A 32 4.28 -13.35 -7.14
N GLU A 33 3.93 -14.08 -8.20
CA GLU A 33 4.45 -15.41 -8.48
C GLU A 33 5.99 -15.40 -8.61
N ALA A 34 6.53 -14.36 -9.27
CA ALA A 34 7.94 -14.09 -9.37
C ALA A 34 8.61 -13.89 -8.00
N LEU A 35 8.06 -13.01 -7.16
CA LEU A 35 8.57 -12.71 -5.82
C LEU A 35 8.52 -13.95 -4.91
N GLY A 36 7.54 -14.83 -5.12
CA GLY A 36 7.39 -16.10 -4.42
C GLY A 36 8.29 -17.23 -4.92
N GLY A 37 8.96 -17.06 -6.06
CA GLY A 37 9.72 -18.12 -6.72
C GLY A 37 8.84 -19.28 -7.22
N ILE A 38 7.56 -19.02 -7.47
CA ILE A 38 6.55 -20.00 -7.92
C ILE A 38 6.12 -19.79 -9.38
N LEU A 39 6.78 -18.87 -10.09
CA LEU A 39 6.49 -18.57 -11.49
C LEU A 39 6.92 -19.73 -12.40
N GLN A 40 5.95 -20.38 -13.04
CA GLN A 40 6.19 -21.48 -13.98
C GLN A 40 6.93 -20.99 -15.23
N GLY A 41 7.87 -21.81 -15.72
CA GLY A 41 8.67 -21.52 -16.92
C GLY A 41 9.90 -20.65 -16.66
N THR A 42 10.16 -20.28 -15.41
CA THR A 42 11.38 -19.58 -14.99
C THR A 42 12.08 -20.39 -13.91
N PRO A 43 13.42 -20.52 -13.92
CA PRO A 43 14.10 -21.24 -12.84
C PRO A 43 13.82 -20.63 -11.45
N ARG A 44 13.78 -21.51 -10.44
CA ARG A 44 13.45 -21.13 -9.06
C ARG A 44 14.47 -20.15 -8.52
N ASN A 45 14.01 -19.12 -7.82
CA ASN A 45 14.81 -18.10 -7.12
C ASN A 45 15.56 -17.10 -8.01
N ILE A 46 15.29 -17.00 -9.32
CA ILE A 46 16.08 -16.08 -10.16
C ILE A 46 15.72 -14.60 -9.97
N LEU A 47 14.51 -14.28 -9.53
CA LEU A 47 14.09 -12.88 -9.37
C LEU A 47 14.60 -12.34 -8.04
N ASP A 48 15.91 -12.06 -8.01
CA ASP A 48 16.52 -11.19 -7.03
C ASP A 48 15.93 -9.77 -7.13
N LEU A 49 16.17 -8.95 -6.11
CA LEU A 49 15.70 -7.57 -6.03
C LEU A 49 16.18 -6.66 -7.20
N SER A 50 17.06 -7.16 -8.08
CA SER A 50 17.53 -6.45 -9.27
C SER A 50 16.58 -6.55 -10.46
N GLY A 51 15.61 -7.47 -10.40
CA GLY A 51 14.65 -7.70 -11.46
C GLY A 51 13.79 -6.48 -11.78
N ARG A 52 13.26 -6.44 -13.02
CA ARG A 52 12.48 -5.31 -13.55
C ARG A 52 11.30 -5.81 -14.36
N ILE A 53 10.15 -5.14 -14.24
CA ILE A 53 8.99 -5.35 -15.11
C ILE A 53 8.83 -4.18 -16.07
N SER A 54 8.59 -4.47 -17.34
CA SER A 54 8.25 -3.50 -18.38
C SER A 54 6.94 -3.91 -19.05
N LEU A 55 6.06 -2.94 -19.26
CA LEU A 55 4.82 -3.12 -19.99
C LEU A 55 5.00 -2.54 -21.40
N GLU A 56 4.55 -3.26 -22.43
CA GLU A 56 4.61 -2.82 -23.85
C GLU A 56 6.03 -2.58 -24.42
N LYS A 57 7.03 -3.42 -24.09
CA LYS A 57 8.43 -3.26 -24.58
C LYS A 57 8.80 -4.16 -25.77
N PHE A 58 8.70 -5.48 -25.59
CA PHE A 58 8.86 -6.49 -26.65
C PHE A 58 7.52 -7.11 -27.04
N GLU A 59 6.72 -7.46 -26.04
CA GLU A 59 5.32 -7.88 -26.16
C GLU A 59 4.50 -7.15 -25.09
N ASP A 60 3.38 -7.74 -24.66
CA ASP A 60 2.47 -7.19 -23.67
C ASP A 60 3.20 -6.96 -22.32
N ILE A 61 3.96 -7.94 -21.81
CA ILE A 61 4.71 -7.84 -20.55
C ILE A 61 6.11 -8.45 -20.70
N GLU A 62 7.11 -7.81 -20.10
CA GLU A 62 8.47 -8.33 -19.97
C GLU A 62 8.92 -8.26 -18.50
N ILE A 63 9.44 -9.38 -17.98
CA ILE A 63 10.08 -9.45 -16.65
C ILE A 63 11.55 -9.81 -16.86
N ARG A 64 12.49 -8.95 -16.47
CA ARG A 64 13.94 -9.20 -16.53
C ARG A 64 14.53 -9.45 -15.17
N TRP A 65 15.64 -10.20 -15.14
CA TRP A 65 16.47 -10.46 -13.98
C TRP A 65 17.95 -10.49 -14.36
N ASP A 66 18.85 -10.68 -13.39
CA ASP A 66 20.26 -10.87 -13.67
C ASP A 66 20.50 -12.21 -14.38
N GLY A 67 20.82 -12.15 -15.66
CA GLY A 67 21.07 -13.33 -16.48
C GLY A 67 19.87 -13.82 -17.31
N GLY A 68 18.76 -13.09 -17.42
CA GLY A 68 17.67 -13.52 -18.30
C GLY A 68 16.40 -12.66 -18.32
N CYS A 69 15.40 -13.12 -19.07
CA CYS A 69 14.08 -12.49 -19.16
C CYS A 69 12.93 -13.45 -19.50
N LEU A 70 11.73 -13.11 -19.03
CA LEU A 70 10.46 -13.71 -19.39
C LEU A 70 9.66 -12.73 -20.25
N ILE A 71 9.22 -13.19 -21.41
CA ILE A 71 8.35 -12.46 -22.34
C ILE A 71 6.97 -13.07 -22.33
N VAL A 72 5.95 -12.23 -22.09
CA VAL A 72 4.57 -12.68 -21.93
C VAL A 72 3.68 -12.05 -22.98
N SER A 73 2.92 -12.90 -23.66
CA SER A 73 1.85 -12.52 -24.57
C SER A 73 0.49 -12.73 -23.88
N VAL A 74 -0.34 -11.70 -23.85
CA VAL A 74 -1.61 -11.66 -23.11
C VAL A 74 -2.79 -11.70 -24.06
N LYS A 75 -3.67 -12.69 -23.88
CA LYS A 75 -4.87 -12.93 -24.68
C LYS A 75 -6.11 -12.92 -23.78
N ASP A 76 -6.94 -11.90 -23.94
CA ASP A 76 -8.20 -11.67 -23.22
C ASP A 76 -9.37 -12.50 -23.77
N LYS A 77 -9.10 -13.68 -24.34
CA LYS A 77 -10.10 -14.52 -25.01
C LYS A 77 -9.75 -16.00 -24.93
N HIS A 78 -10.70 -16.82 -25.39
CA HIS A 78 -10.43 -18.23 -25.66
C HIS A 78 -9.39 -18.36 -26.79
N LEU A 79 -8.25 -18.96 -26.48
CA LEU A 79 -7.15 -19.16 -27.42
C LEU A 79 -7.43 -20.39 -28.29
N SER A 80 -7.39 -20.22 -29.61
CA SER A 80 -7.43 -21.33 -30.56
C SER A 80 -6.04 -21.87 -30.89
N TYR A 81 -5.98 -23.09 -31.42
CA TYR A 81 -4.73 -23.74 -31.80
C TYR A 81 -3.90 -22.90 -32.79
N GLN A 82 -4.56 -22.30 -33.79
CA GLN A 82 -3.89 -21.46 -34.79
C GLN A 82 -3.35 -20.17 -34.19
N GLU A 83 -4.07 -19.58 -33.23
CA GLU A 83 -3.60 -18.39 -32.52
C GLU A 83 -2.44 -18.73 -31.60
N ALA A 84 -2.52 -19.82 -30.84
CA ALA A 84 -1.43 -20.29 -29.99
C ALA A 84 -0.15 -20.54 -30.81
N LYS A 85 -0.29 -21.27 -31.94
CA LYS A 85 0.81 -21.51 -32.86
C LYS A 85 1.41 -20.20 -33.40
N SER A 86 0.57 -19.26 -33.83
CA SER A 86 1.04 -17.97 -34.33
C SER A 86 1.79 -17.15 -33.27
N GLU A 87 1.45 -17.27 -31.99
CA GLU A 87 2.20 -16.62 -30.91
C GLU A 87 3.56 -17.29 -30.67
N LEU A 88 3.66 -18.62 -30.80
CA LEU A 88 4.95 -19.32 -30.73
C LEU A 88 5.87 -18.93 -31.90
N GLU A 89 5.32 -18.82 -33.12
CA GLU A 89 6.06 -18.33 -34.29
C GLU A 89 6.56 -16.88 -34.08
N LYS A 90 5.78 -16.02 -33.41
CA LYS A 90 6.25 -14.68 -33.02
C LYS A 90 7.39 -14.73 -32.01
N PHE A 91 7.34 -15.66 -31.06
CA PHE A 91 8.44 -15.84 -30.10
C PHE A 91 9.74 -16.28 -30.79
N GLU A 92 9.67 -17.04 -31.90
CA GLU A 92 10.84 -17.35 -32.73
C GLU A 92 11.46 -16.07 -33.32
N GLU A 93 10.64 -15.17 -33.86
CA GLU A 93 11.12 -13.88 -34.38
C GLU A 93 11.76 -13.02 -33.28
N ILE A 94 11.16 -13.02 -32.09
CA ILE A 94 11.69 -12.30 -30.93
C ILE A 94 13.03 -12.90 -30.49
N LEU A 95 13.10 -14.21 -30.34
CA LEU A 95 14.32 -14.92 -29.94
C LEU A 95 15.47 -14.65 -30.93
N ALA A 96 15.17 -14.64 -32.23
CA ALA A 96 16.16 -14.36 -33.28
C ALA A 96 16.69 -12.91 -33.27
N THR A 97 15.90 -11.96 -32.76
CA THR A 97 16.25 -10.53 -32.73
C THR A 97 16.80 -10.08 -31.38
N MET A 98 16.63 -10.86 -30.32
CA MET A 98 17.19 -10.54 -29.02
C MET A 98 18.72 -10.68 -29.04
N PRO A 99 19.46 -9.73 -28.43
CA PRO A 99 20.86 -9.98 -28.09
C PRO A 99 20.93 -11.25 -27.24
N ARG A 100 22.03 -12.02 -27.31
CA ARG A 100 22.29 -13.17 -26.42
C ARG A 100 22.34 -12.71 -24.96
N LEU A 101 21.18 -12.47 -24.37
CA LEU A 101 20.91 -12.16 -22.98
C LEU A 101 20.58 -13.49 -22.34
N GLY A 102 21.50 -14.03 -21.54
CA GLY A 102 21.40 -15.29 -20.79
C GLY A 102 20.21 -16.21 -21.12
N GLU A 103 19.37 -16.50 -20.13
CA GLU A 103 18.20 -17.37 -20.26
C GLU A 103 16.96 -16.58 -20.71
N VAL A 104 16.25 -17.09 -21.70
CA VAL A 104 14.99 -16.50 -22.20
C VAL A 104 13.86 -17.50 -22.00
N ALA A 105 12.75 -17.04 -21.44
CA ALA A 105 11.51 -17.79 -21.32
C ALA A 105 10.36 -17.05 -21.99
N PHE A 106 9.38 -17.79 -22.49
CA PHE A 106 8.20 -17.29 -23.16
C PHE A 106 6.94 -17.84 -22.50
N ARG A 107 5.89 -17.01 -22.45
CA ARG A 107 4.63 -17.40 -21.84
C ARG A 107 3.45 -16.80 -22.57
N ILE A 108 2.43 -17.62 -22.80
CA ILE A 108 1.14 -17.17 -23.31
C ILE A 108 0.14 -17.24 -22.15
N GLU A 109 -0.43 -16.10 -21.78
CA GLU A 109 -1.52 -16.00 -20.81
C GLU A 109 -2.84 -15.84 -21.57
N ALA A 110 -3.76 -16.79 -21.41
CA ALA A 110 -5.06 -16.77 -22.05
C ALA A 110 -6.18 -17.00 -21.03
N THR A 111 -7.36 -16.38 -21.24
CA THR A 111 -8.53 -16.60 -20.37
C THR A 111 -8.92 -18.09 -20.31
N ALA A 112 -8.89 -18.76 -21.47
CA ALA A 112 -9.18 -20.19 -21.59
C ALA A 112 -8.65 -20.74 -22.92
N LEU A 113 -8.60 -22.06 -23.07
CA LEU A 113 -8.22 -22.73 -24.32
C LEU A 113 -9.47 -23.26 -25.05
N SER A 114 -9.46 -23.18 -26.38
CA SER A 114 -10.54 -23.71 -27.22
C SER A 114 -10.12 -25.00 -27.92
N GLY A 115 -10.92 -26.06 -27.77
CA GLY A 115 -10.71 -27.35 -28.43
C GLY A 115 -9.72 -28.29 -27.73
N SER A 116 -9.65 -29.54 -28.18
CA SER A 116 -8.67 -30.52 -27.71
C SER A 116 -7.27 -30.22 -28.22
N LYS A 117 -7.12 -29.88 -29.50
CA LYS A 117 -5.81 -29.59 -30.12
C LYS A 117 -4.98 -28.54 -29.40
N THR A 118 -5.61 -27.49 -28.87
CA THR A 118 -4.91 -26.43 -28.11
C THR A 118 -4.46 -26.93 -26.73
N ARG A 119 -5.24 -27.82 -26.09
CA ARG A 119 -4.86 -28.48 -24.84
C ARG A 119 -3.76 -29.52 -25.07
N ASP A 120 -3.80 -30.22 -26.21
CA ASP A 120 -2.74 -31.13 -26.62
C ASP A 120 -1.42 -30.35 -26.77
N LEU A 121 -1.44 -29.22 -27.48
CA LEU A 121 -0.27 -28.32 -27.61
C LEU A 121 0.26 -27.84 -26.25
N GLN A 122 -0.63 -27.43 -25.33
CA GLN A 122 -0.22 -27.06 -23.97
C GLN A 122 0.47 -28.23 -23.25
N GLY A 123 -0.11 -29.44 -23.32
CA GLY A 123 0.46 -30.63 -22.70
C GLY A 123 1.81 -31.03 -23.29
N ASP A 124 2.00 -30.86 -24.60
CA ASP A 124 3.26 -31.14 -25.27
C ASP A 124 4.34 -30.12 -24.87
N LEU A 125 3.99 -28.84 -24.71
CA LEU A 125 4.90 -27.81 -24.16
C LEU A 125 5.26 -28.10 -22.69
N ASP A 126 4.30 -28.47 -21.86
CA ASP A 126 4.55 -28.83 -20.45
C ASP A 126 5.48 -30.06 -20.35
N ARG A 127 5.29 -31.05 -21.24
CA ARG A 127 6.18 -32.22 -21.35
C ARG A 127 7.60 -31.81 -21.72
N LEU A 128 7.77 -30.93 -22.72
CA LEU A 128 9.08 -30.40 -23.12
C LEU A 128 9.78 -29.68 -21.97
N LEU A 129 9.08 -28.80 -21.25
CA LEU A 129 9.64 -28.10 -20.09
C LEU A 129 10.07 -29.07 -18.98
N GLN A 130 9.28 -30.12 -18.74
CA GLN A 130 9.60 -31.12 -17.74
C GLN A 130 10.86 -31.92 -18.12
N VAL A 131 10.98 -32.36 -19.37
CA VAL A 131 12.16 -33.11 -19.86
C VAL A 131 13.38 -32.19 -19.93
N ALA A 132 13.23 -30.93 -20.35
CA ALA A 132 14.32 -29.97 -20.34
C ALA A 132 14.87 -29.74 -18.92
N SER A 133 14.04 -29.86 -17.88
CA SER A 133 14.46 -29.72 -16.49
C SER A 133 15.23 -30.92 -15.91
N THR A 134 15.19 -32.08 -16.57
CA THR A 134 15.87 -33.31 -16.08
C THR A 134 17.29 -33.48 -16.61
N GLU A 135 17.75 -32.60 -17.52
CA GLU A 135 19.08 -32.61 -18.15
C GLU A 135 19.42 -33.90 -18.94
N ILE A 136 18.42 -34.71 -19.32
CA ILE A 136 18.61 -35.92 -20.14
C ILE A 136 18.55 -35.54 -21.62
N SER A 137 19.71 -35.39 -22.26
CA SER A 137 19.84 -34.89 -23.65
C SER A 137 19.11 -35.75 -24.68
N ASP A 138 19.26 -37.08 -24.63
CA ASP A 138 18.73 -37.97 -25.67
C ASP A 138 17.18 -37.98 -25.67
N GLU A 139 16.56 -37.94 -24.48
CA GLU A 139 15.10 -37.86 -24.35
C GLU A 139 14.57 -36.49 -24.78
N LEU A 140 15.33 -35.42 -24.54
CA LEU A 140 14.94 -34.07 -24.94
C LEU A 140 14.92 -33.93 -26.46
N ASP A 141 15.94 -34.44 -27.16
CA ASP A 141 16.03 -34.38 -28.62
C ASP A 141 14.87 -35.15 -29.28
N GLU A 142 14.53 -36.34 -28.78
CA GLU A 142 13.37 -37.11 -29.29
C GLU A 142 12.04 -36.38 -29.10
N VAL A 143 11.82 -35.76 -27.93
CA VAL A 143 10.58 -35.02 -27.66
C VAL A 143 10.51 -33.70 -28.45
N ILE A 144 11.65 -33.06 -28.71
CA ILE A 144 11.73 -31.90 -29.61
C ILE A 144 11.34 -32.31 -31.03
N GLU A 145 11.92 -33.38 -31.58
CA GLU A 145 11.60 -33.84 -32.93
C GLU A 145 10.11 -34.19 -33.08
N GLU A 146 9.53 -34.90 -32.09
CA GLU A 146 8.09 -35.21 -32.05
C GLU A 146 7.23 -33.94 -32.07
N PHE A 147 7.63 -32.93 -31.29
CA PHE A 147 6.93 -31.64 -31.23
C PHE A 147 7.01 -30.88 -32.54
N GLU A 148 8.20 -30.77 -33.13
CA GLU A 148 8.44 -30.06 -34.39
C GLU A 148 7.63 -30.70 -35.55
N GLU A 149 7.61 -32.03 -35.64
CA GLU A 149 6.84 -32.75 -36.66
C GLU A 149 5.32 -32.50 -36.51
N LYS A 150 4.82 -32.55 -35.27
CA LYS A 150 3.40 -32.43 -34.97
C LYS A 150 2.87 -31.01 -35.13
N HIS A 151 3.63 -30.02 -34.68
CA HIS A 151 3.17 -28.63 -34.58
C HIS A 151 3.77 -27.71 -35.64
N GLY A 152 4.93 -28.05 -36.21
CA GLY A 152 5.64 -27.21 -37.17
C GLY A 152 6.04 -25.87 -36.56
N VAL A 153 6.58 -25.91 -35.34
CA VAL A 153 7.12 -24.79 -34.54
C VAL A 153 8.48 -25.25 -34.03
N SER A 154 9.48 -24.38 -34.00
CA SER A 154 10.85 -24.71 -33.61
C SER A 154 10.96 -25.18 -32.16
N GLY A 155 11.71 -26.27 -31.96
CA GLY A 155 12.05 -26.84 -30.67
C GLY A 155 12.74 -25.84 -29.74
N ASP A 156 13.59 -24.95 -30.27
CA ASP A 156 14.35 -23.98 -29.47
C ASP A 156 13.47 -22.94 -28.77
N VAL A 157 12.30 -22.64 -29.35
CA VAL A 157 11.27 -21.82 -28.69
C VAL A 157 10.35 -22.68 -27.85
N ALA A 158 9.98 -23.87 -28.30
CA ALA A 158 9.09 -24.77 -27.59
C ALA A 158 9.60 -25.13 -26.19
N VAL A 159 10.89 -25.47 -26.05
CA VAL A 159 11.52 -25.79 -24.76
C VAL A 159 11.63 -24.61 -23.79
N LYS A 160 11.33 -23.39 -24.26
CA LYS A 160 11.34 -22.16 -23.46
C LYS A 160 9.94 -21.60 -23.24
N SER A 161 8.91 -22.24 -23.78
CA SER A 161 7.56 -21.68 -23.86
C SER A 161 6.56 -22.45 -23.00
N CYS A 162 5.67 -21.72 -22.32
CA CYS A 162 4.50 -22.31 -21.65
C CYS A 162 3.20 -21.59 -22.04
N ILE A 163 2.09 -22.30 -21.90
CA ILE A 163 0.74 -21.74 -22.03
C ILE A 163 0.03 -21.85 -20.68
N SER A 164 -0.47 -20.73 -20.18
CA SER A 164 -1.31 -20.69 -18.98
C SER A 164 -2.72 -20.26 -19.36
N SER A 165 -3.72 -20.99 -18.85
CA SER A 165 -5.13 -20.75 -19.11
C SER A 165 -5.85 -20.37 -17.82
N ARG A 166 -5.97 -19.08 -17.55
CA ARG A 166 -6.56 -18.52 -16.32
C ARG A 166 -7.28 -17.21 -16.66
N ASP A 167 -8.49 -17.03 -16.15
CA ASP A 167 -9.19 -15.75 -16.28
C ASP A 167 -8.61 -14.74 -15.28
N LEU A 168 -7.72 -13.89 -15.79
CA LEU A 168 -7.03 -12.84 -15.04
C LEU A 168 -7.49 -11.44 -15.47
N SER A 169 -8.70 -11.33 -16.02
CA SER A 169 -9.29 -10.02 -16.33
C SER A 169 -9.56 -9.22 -15.05
N ARG A 170 -9.39 -7.89 -15.11
CA ARG A 170 -9.39 -7.02 -13.92
C ARG A 170 -10.65 -7.10 -13.07
N ASP A 171 -11.79 -7.24 -13.74
CA ASP A 171 -13.11 -7.25 -13.11
C ASP A 171 -13.60 -8.69 -12.83
N SER A 172 -12.77 -9.71 -13.08
CA SER A 172 -13.10 -11.10 -12.75
C SER A 172 -12.79 -11.41 -11.29
N ASP A 173 -13.79 -11.98 -10.61
CA ASP A 173 -13.61 -12.55 -9.26
C ASP A 173 -12.51 -13.62 -9.23
N THR A 174 -12.30 -14.30 -10.36
CA THR A 174 -11.22 -15.30 -10.51
C THR A 174 -9.85 -14.65 -10.38
N ALA A 175 -9.63 -13.48 -11.00
CA ALA A 175 -8.36 -12.78 -10.94
C ALA A 175 -8.03 -12.33 -9.51
N ARG A 176 -9.03 -11.81 -8.80
CA ARG A 176 -8.91 -11.38 -7.40
C ARG A 176 -8.64 -12.56 -6.48
N ALA A 177 -9.33 -13.67 -6.66
CA ALA A 177 -9.13 -14.89 -5.86
C ALA A 177 -7.74 -15.52 -6.09
N ILE A 178 -7.28 -15.56 -7.35
CA ILE A 178 -5.92 -16.01 -7.68
C ILE A 178 -4.89 -15.08 -7.03
N PHE A 179 -5.04 -13.76 -7.21
CA PHE A 179 -4.15 -12.78 -6.59
C PHE A 179 -4.11 -12.95 -5.07
N ALA A 180 -5.25 -13.04 -4.40
CA ALA A 180 -5.31 -13.16 -2.95
C ALA A 180 -4.65 -14.45 -2.44
N THR A 181 -4.82 -15.55 -3.17
CA THR A 181 -4.19 -16.83 -2.85
C THR A 181 -2.67 -16.76 -3.00
N GLN A 182 -2.18 -16.17 -4.10
CA GLN A 182 -0.73 -16.00 -4.31
C GLN A 182 -0.13 -14.98 -3.35
N PHE A 183 -0.84 -13.90 -3.06
CA PHE A 183 -0.39 -12.89 -2.12
C PHE A 183 -0.19 -13.50 -0.73
N ARG A 184 -1.14 -14.33 -0.26
CA ARG A 184 -1.04 -15.04 1.01
C ARG A 184 0.04 -16.13 1.04
N SER A 185 0.35 -16.75 -0.10
CA SER A 185 1.40 -17.78 -0.17
C SER A 185 2.80 -17.15 -0.13
N VAL A 186 2.95 -15.95 -0.69
CA VAL A 186 4.22 -15.24 -0.79
C VAL A 186 4.49 -14.36 0.44
N PHE A 187 3.44 -13.77 1.01
CA PHE A 187 3.55 -12.86 2.14
C PHE A 187 2.88 -13.42 3.40
N PRO A 188 3.52 -13.30 4.58
CA PRO A 188 2.99 -13.83 5.84
C PRO A 188 1.87 -12.93 6.41
N VAL A 189 0.72 -12.87 5.73
CA VAL A 189 -0.41 -12.00 6.07
C VAL A 189 -1.53 -12.77 6.76
N ALA A 190 -1.38 -13.00 8.07
CA ALA A 190 -2.40 -13.72 8.85
C ALA A 190 -3.67 -12.89 9.09
N ASP A 191 -3.52 -11.57 9.24
CA ASP A 191 -4.60 -10.69 9.74
C ASP A 191 -5.26 -9.84 8.64
N PHE A 192 -4.90 -10.07 7.37
CA PHE A 192 -5.45 -9.28 6.26
C PHE A 192 -6.81 -9.84 5.84
N THR A 193 -7.85 -9.00 5.96
CA THR A 193 -9.17 -9.28 5.40
C THR A 193 -9.11 -9.37 3.87
N ASP A 194 -10.07 -10.05 3.26
CA ASP A 194 -10.17 -10.11 1.79
C ASP A 194 -10.33 -8.71 1.19
N ASP A 195 -11.11 -7.83 1.83
CA ASP A 195 -11.29 -6.43 1.42
C ASP A 195 -9.95 -5.70 1.33
N ARG A 196 -9.05 -5.90 2.30
CA ARG A 196 -7.74 -5.24 2.30
C ARG A 196 -6.85 -5.73 1.17
N ILE A 197 -6.89 -7.01 0.86
CA ILE A 197 -6.14 -7.59 -0.27
C ILE A 197 -6.72 -7.10 -1.60
N GLU A 198 -8.04 -6.96 -1.68
CA GLU A 198 -8.72 -6.41 -2.86
C GLU A 198 -8.36 -4.94 -3.09
N GLU A 199 -8.27 -4.13 -2.04
CA GLU A 199 -7.78 -2.75 -2.13
C GLU A 199 -6.35 -2.69 -2.70
N ILE A 200 -5.46 -3.57 -2.23
CA ILE A 200 -4.09 -3.66 -2.75
C ILE A 200 -4.12 -4.04 -4.24
N PHE A 201 -4.92 -5.05 -4.61
CA PHE A 201 -5.07 -5.45 -6.01
C PHE A 201 -5.55 -4.28 -6.88
N HIS A 202 -6.58 -3.57 -6.44
CA HIS A 202 -7.14 -2.44 -7.17
C HIS A 202 -6.13 -1.29 -7.31
N ASP A 203 -5.47 -0.91 -6.22
CA ASP A 203 -4.52 0.20 -6.21
C ASP A 203 -3.32 -0.09 -7.13
N TYR A 204 -2.75 -1.30 -7.07
CA TYR A 204 -1.59 -1.64 -7.89
C TYR A 204 -1.92 -1.75 -9.37
N THR A 205 -3.04 -2.38 -9.72
CA THR A 205 -3.44 -2.52 -11.13
C THR A 205 -3.85 -1.17 -11.73
N SER A 206 -4.64 -0.37 -11.02
CA SER A 206 -5.22 0.88 -11.55
C SER A 206 -4.29 2.10 -11.47
N ARG A 207 -3.41 2.17 -10.47
CA ARG A 207 -2.55 3.33 -10.21
C ARG A 207 -1.11 3.07 -10.62
N ILE A 208 -0.51 1.99 -10.12
CA ILE A 208 0.93 1.74 -10.30
C ILE A 208 1.22 1.18 -11.69
N LEU A 209 0.65 0.03 -12.05
CA LEU A 209 0.93 -0.64 -13.32
C LEU A 209 0.33 0.10 -14.52
N ALA A 210 -0.94 0.50 -14.45
CA ALA A 210 -1.54 1.33 -15.49
C ALA A 210 -0.81 2.68 -15.66
N GLY A 211 -0.32 3.26 -14.57
CA GLY A 211 0.50 4.48 -14.60
C GLY A 211 1.83 4.28 -15.31
N ALA A 212 2.56 3.22 -14.95
CA ALA A 212 3.83 2.87 -15.59
C ALA A 212 3.65 2.52 -17.06
N ARG A 213 2.59 1.80 -17.44
CA ARG A 213 2.28 1.50 -18.84
C ARG A 213 2.04 2.75 -19.67
N ARG A 214 1.22 3.69 -19.17
CA ARG A 214 0.95 4.98 -19.86
C ARG A 214 2.21 5.79 -20.08
N ARG A 215 3.15 5.76 -19.12
CA ARG A 215 4.44 6.45 -19.22
C ARG A 215 5.53 5.62 -19.89
N ARG A 216 5.22 4.36 -20.23
CA ARG A 216 6.17 3.36 -20.75
C ARG A 216 7.40 3.26 -19.85
N GLU A 217 7.16 3.15 -18.56
CA GLU A 217 8.19 3.05 -17.54
C GLU A 217 8.47 1.58 -17.21
N THR A 218 9.74 1.32 -16.90
CA THR A 218 10.18 0.06 -16.31
C THR A 218 10.17 0.21 -14.80
N ILE A 219 9.53 -0.70 -14.08
CA ILE A 219 9.47 -0.69 -12.62
C ILE A 219 10.45 -1.73 -12.07
N ALA A 220 11.23 -1.37 -11.04
CA ALA A 220 12.06 -2.32 -10.32
C ALA A 220 11.21 -3.22 -9.43
N LEU A 221 11.46 -4.53 -9.46
CA LEU A 221 10.74 -5.47 -8.59
C LEU A 221 11.02 -5.24 -7.11
N SER A 222 12.20 -4.73 -6.77
CA SER A 222 12.52 -4.28 -5.41
C SER A 222 11.63 -3.15 -4.93
N GLN A 223 11.27 -2.22 -5.82
CA GLN A 223 10.34 -1.15 -5.50
C GLN A 223 8.95 -1.74 -5.24
N LEU A 224 8.42 -2.57 -6.16
CA LEU A 224 7.11 -3.21 -6.00
C LEU A 224 7.05 -4.06 -4.73
N ARG A 225 8.08 -4.87 -4.47
CA ARG A 225 8.16 -5.67 -3.25
C ARG A 225 8.15 -4.80 -2.00
N ARG A 226 8.91 -3.70 -1.98
CA ARG A 226 8.93 -2.78 -0.83
C ARG A 226 7.55 -2.19 -0.59
N GLU A 227 6.89 -1.69 -1.63
CA GLU A 227 5.56 -1.09 -1.52
C GLU A 227 4.51 -2.15 -1.12
N LEU A 228 4.64 -3.40 -1.56
CA LEU A 228 3.72 -4.50 -1.20
C LEU A 228 3.95 -5.00 0.23
N LEU A 229 5.20 -4.95 0.70
CA LEU A 229 5.58 -5.31 2.06
C LEU A 229 5.32 -4.20 3.06
N GLU A 230 5.28 -2.93 2.63
CA GLU A 230 5.13 -1.77 3.51
C GLU A 230 3.88 -1.90 4.41
N PRO A 231 2.69 -2.27 3.91
CA PRO A 231 1.53 -2.53 4.78
C PRO A 231 1.72 -3.67 5.79
N LEU A 232 2.71 -4.54 5.60
CA LEU A 232 2.95 -5.74 6.41
C LEU A 232 4.01 -5.53 7.49
N VAL A 233 4.76 -4.42 7.44
CA VAL A 233 5.82 -4.16 8.41
C VAL A 233 5.16 -3.81 9.75
N PRO A 234 5.52 -4.50 10.85
CA PRO A 234 5.06 -4.12 12.19
C PRO A 234 5.31 -2.64 12.44
N LEU A 235 4.33 -1.95 13.02
CA LEU A 235 4.40 -0.51 13.32
C LEU A 235 5.68 -0.15 14.08
N GLU A 236 6.09 -1.01 15.02
CA GLU A 236 7.32 -0.82 15.80
C GLU A 236 8.55 -0.75 14.90
N LEU A 237 8.63 -1.60 13.87
CA LEU A 237 9.74 -1.60 12.92
C LEU A 237 9.64 -0.43 11.93
N MET A 238 8.44 -0.01 11.55
CA MET A 238 8.25 1.20 10.72
C MET A 238 8.68 2.48 11.44
N GLN A 239 8.50 2.52 12.76
CA GLN A 239 8.88 3.64 13.61
C GLN A 239 10.37 3.58 14.03
N THR A 240 11.05 2.47 13.78
CA THR A 240 12.44 2.32 14.15
C THR A 240 13.35 3.00 13.13
N LYS A 241 13.95 4.11 13.54
CA LYS A 241 14.93 4.87 12.76
C LYS A 241 16.32 4.70 13.37
N PHE A 242 17.28 4.23 12.57
CA PHE A 242 18.69 4.10 12.95
C PHE A 242 19.60 5.06 12.18
N ASP A 243 20.36 5.87 12.89
CA ASP A 243 21.32 6.85 12.35
C ASP A 243 22.61 6.15 11.90
N VAL A 244 22.47 5.06 11.16
CA VAL A 244 23.57 4.18 10.76
C VAL A 244 23.45 3.73 9.32
N LEU A 245 24.60 3.64 8.64
CA LEU A 245 24.73 2.98 7.34
C LEU A 245 25.07 1.51 7.52
N ARG A 246 24.36 0.66 6.78
CA ARG A 246 24.69 -0.76 6.67
C ARG A 246 25.90 -0.96 5.75
N THR A 247 26.87 -1.71 6.21
CA THR A 247 28.06 -2.16 5.46
C THR A 247 28.12 -3.69 5.43
N PRO A 248 28.97 -4.32 4.60
CA PRO A 248 29.18 -5.76 4.66
C PRO A 248 29.69 -6.29 6.01
N PHE A 249 30.25 -5.42 6.86
CA PHE A 249 30.88 -5.79 8.13
C PHE A 249 30.08 -5.34 9.37
N GLY A 250 28.88 -4.78 9.19
CA GLY A 250 28.05 -4.26 10.28
C GLY A 250 27.49 -2.89 9.98
N TYR A 251 27.31 -2.06 11.00
CA TYR A 251 26.69 -0.74 10.90
C TYR A 251 27.66 0.34 11.37
N VAL A 252 27.70 1.47 10.66
CA VAL A 252 28.52 2.63 11.02
C VAL A 252 27.61 3.85 11.20
N PRO A 253 27.82 4.69 12.24
CA PRO A 253 27.03 5.92 12.39
C PRO A 253 27.10 6.81 11.16
N ASP A 254 25.96 7.35 10.77
CA ASP A 254 25.81 8.32 9.70
C ASP A 254 25.41 9.66 10.29
N GLN A 255 26.37 10.58 10.30
CA GLN A 255 26.18 11.91 10.88
C GLN A 255 25.17 12.73 10.08
N ASP A 256 25.13 12.59 8.76
CA ASP A 256 24.23 13.37 7.91
C ASP A 256 22.77 12.93 8.11
N LEU A 257 22.54 11.61 8.22
CA LEU A 257 21.24 11.03 8.56
C LEU A 257 20.79 11.44 9.97
N GLY A 258 21.69 11.36 10.95
CA GLY A 258 21.41 11.78 12.33
C GLY A 258 21.05 13.26 12.43
N GLU A 259 21.80 14.14 11.76
CA GLU A 259 21.51 15.58 11.73
C GLU A 259 20.19 15.90 11.03
N ALA A 260 19.89 15.22 9.91
CA ALA A 260 18.63 15.40 9.21
C ALA A 260 17.45 15.11 10.13
N TRP A 261 17.45 13.96 10.83
CA TRP A 261 16.39 13.61 11.75
C TRP A 261 16.28 14.54 12.94
N HIS A 262 17.42 14.98 13.49
CA HIS A 262 17.41 15.93 14.58
C HIS A 262 16.73 17.24 14.17
N ARG A 263 17.04 17.76 12.97
CA ARG A 263 16.40 18.96 12.42
C ARG A 263 14.89 18.81 12.30
N GLU A 264 14.41 17.70 11.75
CA GLU A 264 12.98 17.44 11.60
C GLU A 264 12.25 17.38 12.96
N HIS A 265 12.85 16.68 13.93
CA HIS A 265 12.33 16.59 15.28
C HIS A 265 12.31 17.95 16.00
N GLU A 266 13.36 18.74 15.87
CA GLU A 266 13.42 20.09 16.47
C GLU A 266 12.33 21.00 15.94
N ILE A 267 12.03 20.94 14.63
CA ILE A 267 10.94 21.68 14.01
C ILE A 267 9.61 21.24 14.65
N ALA A 268 9.32 19.94 14.68
CA ALA A 268 8.09 19.41 15.28
C ALA A 268 7.92 19.86 16.74
N MET A 269 8.97 19.76 17.55
CA MET A 269 8.96 20.15 18.96
C MET A 269 8.87 21.66 19.16
N ALA A 270 9.43 22.48 18.27
CA ALA A 270 9.25 23.93 18.29
C ALA A 270 7.78 24.28 18.05
N VAL A 271 7.17 23.73 16.99
CA VAL A 271 5.76 23.99 16.64
C VAL A 271 4.82 23.53 17.76
N ARG A 272 5.04 22.32 18.30
CA ARG A 272 4.24 21.82 19.44
C ARG A 272 4.27 22.78 20.63
N ARG A 273 5.46 23.30 20.99
CA ARG A 273 5.61 24.28 22.07
C ARG A 273 4.84 25.57 21.77
N GLU A 274 4.82 26.04 20.53
CA GLU A 274 4.06 27.22 20.13
C GLU A 274 2.56 27.02 20.22
N VAL A 275 2.03 25.90 19.72
CA VAL A 275 0.61 25.53 19.83
C VAL A 275 0.18 25.50 21.30
N VAL A 276 0.94 24.81 22.15
CA VAL A 276 0.67 24.73 23.60
C VAL A 276 0.74 26.11 24.25
N LYS A 277 1.70 26.95 23.86
CA LYS A 277 1.84 28.32 24.37
C LYS A 277 0.65 29.20 23.96
N LYS A 278 0.17 29.07 22.72
CA LYS A 278 -1.03 29.78 22.24
C LYS A 278 -2.26 29.38 23.07
N TRP A 279 -2.42 28.09 23.32
CA TRP A 279 -3.49 27.57 24.17
C TRP A 279 -3.39 28.08 25.62
N LYS A 280 -2.19 28.04 26.21
CA LYS A 280 -1.91 28.58 27.56
C LYS A 280 -2.28 30.06 27.69
N ARG A 281 -2.04 30.85 26.65
CA ARG A 281 -2.39 32.29 26.63
C ARG A 281 -3.89 32.49 26.55
N HIS A 282 -4.57 31.75 25.68
CA HIS A 282 -6.01 31.85 25.49
C HIS A 282 -6.77 31.49 26.79
N THR A 283 -6.40 30.39 27.44
CA THR A 283 -7.04 29.88 28.67
C THR A 283 -6.45 30.44 29.97
N ARG A 284 -5.63 31.51 29.91
CA ARG A 284 -4.93 32.04 31.10
C ARG A 284 -5.90 32.54 32.17
N ARG A 285 -7.04 33.11 31.77
CA ARG A 285 -8.08 33.62 32.69
C ARG A 285 -8.80 32.48 33.40
N ASP A 286 -9.08 31.40 32.68
CA ASP A 286 -9.77 30.21 33.21
C ASP A 286 -8.88 29.46 34.21
N LEU A 287 -7.55 29.47 34.00
CA LEU A 287 -6.59 28.91 34.95
C LEU A 287 -6.63 29.61 36.32
N ILE A 288 -6.84 30.93 36.35
CA ILE A 288 -6.93 31.69 37.61
C ILE A 288 -8.26 31.38 38.30
N ALA A 289 -9.37 31.37 37.55
CA ALA A 289 -10.69 30.99 38.07
C ALA A 289 -10.73 29.54 38.58
N TYR A 290 -9.97 28.65 37.95
CA TYR A 290 -9.82 27.25 38.34
C TYR A 290 -9.26 27.08 39.75
N PHE A 291 -8.19 27.83 40.10
CA PHE A 291 -7.58 27.76 41.43
C PHE A 291 -8.45 28.35 42.54
N THR A 292 -9.37 29.26 42.22
CA THR A 292 -10.19 29.97 43.23
C THR A 292 -11.61 29.44 43.39
N TYR A 293 -12.25 28.87 42.35
CA TYR A 293 -13.70 28.61 42.37
C TYR A 293 -14.17 27.17 42.12
N LYS A 294 -13.27 26.19 41.99
CA LYS A 294 -13.56 24.87 41.38
C LYS A 294 -13.97 25.08 39.91
N SER A 295 -13.31 24.41 38.97
CA SER A 295 -13.56 24.56 37.53
C SER A 295 -15.06 24.72 37.18
N ARG A 296 -15.41 25.78 36.43
CA ARG A 296 -16.78 26.02 35.95
C ARG A 296 -17.27 24.89 35.04
N VAL A 297 -16.33 24.24 34.34
CA VAL A 297 -16.59 23.14 33.42
C VAL A 297 -16.43 21.80 34.13
N ARG A 298 -17.47 20.95 34.03
CA ARG A 298 -17.48 19.61 34.61
C ARG A 298 -17.54 18.55 33.54
N CYS A 299 -16.92 17.40 33.84
CA CYS A 299 -16.85 16.27 32.94
C CYS A 299 -18.27 15.76 32.63
N PRO A 300 -18.64 15.62 31.35
CA PRO A 300 -19.96 15.12 30.97
C PRO A 300 -20.14 13.63 31.35
N PHE A 301 -19.06 12.87 31.49
CA PHE A 301 -19.13 11.44 31.84
C PHE A 301 -19.22 11.10 33.33
N CYS A 302 -18.60 11.89 34.23
CA CYS A 302 -18.53 11.57 35.66
C CYS A 302 -18.75 12.77 36.59
N ASN A 303 -19.08 13.94 36.02
CA ASN A 303 -19.37 15.20 36.72
C ASN A 303 -18.23 15.75 37.61
N TYR A 304 -17.04 15.20 37.47
CA TYR A 304 -15.85 15.72 38.14
C TYR A 304 -15.40 17.04 37.48
N PRO A 305 -14.88 18.02 38.23
CA PRO A 305 -14.32 19.24 37.65
C PRO A 305 -13.26 18.90 36.60
N THR A 306 -13.40 19.45 35.41
CA THR A 306 -12.37 19.30 34.37
C THR A 306 -11.20 20.18 34.74
N VAL A 307 -10.00 19.66 34.52
CA VAL A 307 -8.76 20.33 34.89
C VAL A 307 -7.88 20.41 33.66
N ARG A 308 -6.96 21.34 33.70
CA ARG A 308 -5.85 21.33 32.75
C ARG A 308 -4.97 20.12 33.07
N SER A 309 -4.83 19.18 32.13
CA SER A 309 -3.96 18.03 32.32
C SER A 309 -2.52 18.49 32.51
N LEU A 310 -1.87 18.06 33.60
CA LEU A 310 -0.43 18.23 33.79
C LEU A 310 0.39 17.20 32.99
N LEU A 311 -0.26 16.13 32.50
CA LEU A 311 0.37 15.01 31.82
C LEU A 311 0.31 15.13 30.29
N ASN A 312 -0.66 15.87 29.73
CA ASN A 312 -0.91 15.95 28.28
C ASN A 312 -1.03 17.40 27.79
N ASP A 313 0.02 17.96 27.17
CA ASP A 313 0.09 19.28 26.49
C ASP A 313 -0.57 20.49 27.20
N GLY A 314 -0.96 20.35 28.47
CA GLY A 314 -1.85 21.29 29.13
C GLY A 314 -3.26 21.39 28.52
N GLY A 315 -3.80 20.35 27.89
CA GLY A 315 -5.17 20.31 27.36
C GLY A 315 -6.23 20.18 28.45
N LEU A 316 -7.50 20.39 28.09
CA LEU A 316 -8.62 20.18 29.01
C LEU A 316 -8.90 18.68 29.16
N GLY A 317 -9.02 18.18 30.39
CA GLY A 317 -9.36 16.79 30.63
C GLY A 317 -9.94 16.53 32.01
N CYS A 318 -10.56 15.36 32.17
CA CYS A 318 -11.08 14.89 33.45
C CYS A 318 -10.00 14.06 34.15
N PRO A 319 -9.52 14.47 35.33
CA PRO A 319 -8.50 13.70 36.07
C PRO A 319 -9.07 12.42 36.69
N LYS A 320 -10.40 12.32 36.83
CA LYS A 320 -11.05 11.14 37.44
C LYS A 320 -11.21 10.00 36.45
N CYS A 321 -11.63 10.29 35.22
CA CYS A 321 -11.98 9.25 34.22
C CYS A 321 -11.18 9.34 32.91
N GLY A 322 -10.19 10.22 32.82
CA GLY A 322 -9.35 10.36 31.64
C GLY A 322 -10.01 11.00 30.42
N TRP A 323 -11.28 11.42 30.51
CA TRP A 323 -11.99 12.03 29.38
C TRP A 323 -11.30 13.32 28.91
N PHE A 324 -11.13 13.48 27.60
CA PHE A 324 -10.69 14.72 26.96
C PHE A 324 -11.63 15.06 25.79
N PRO A 325 -12.06 16.32 25.62
CA PRO A 325 -13.01 16.71 24.58
C PRO A 325 -12.38 16.91 23.19
N TYR A 326 -11.05 17.09 23.13
CA TYR A 326 -10.38 17.49 21.90
C TYR A 326 -9.09 16.71 21.70
N LEU A 327 -8.89 16.26 20.47
CA LEU A 327 -7.64 15.71 19.96
C LEU A 327 -7.45 16.22 18.53
N THR A 328 -6.31 16.82 18.25
CA THR A 328 -5.98 17.36 16.92
C THR A 328 -4.60 16.86 16.50
N VAL A 329 -4.52 16.40 15.26
CA VAL A 329 -3.29 16.04 14.55
C VAL A 329 -2.75 17.29 13.86
N PHE A 330 -1.50 17.65 14.16
CA PHE A 330 -0.82 18.78 13.54
C PHE A 330 0.37 18.30 12.72
N TYR A 331 0.60 18.95 11.58
CA TYR A 331 1.86 18.91 10.84
C TYR A 331 2.66 20.18 11.12
N ALA A 332 3.94 20.05 11.43
CA ALA A 332 4.85 21.17 11.63
C ALA A 332 5.45 21.64 10.29
N CYS A 333 5.08 22.82 9.81
CA CYS A 333 5.63 23.35 8.55
C CYS A 333 7.09 23.80 8.70
N ASP A 334 7.85 23.89 7.60
CA ASP A 334 9.22 24.44 7.57
C ASP A 334 9.30 25.86 8.14
N CYS A 335 8.27 26.67 7.91
CA CYS A 335 8.18 28.01 8.49
C CYS A 335 7.87 28.00 10.01
N ARG A 336 7.78 26.81 10.62
CA ARG A 336 7.43 26.55 12.03
C ARG A 336 5.99 26.93 12.41
N ALA A 337 5.11 27.08 11.42
CA ALA A 337 3.68 27.22 11.68
C ALA A 337 3.00 25.85 11.84
N PRO A 338 2.01 25.72 12.74
CA PRO A 338 1.19 24.53 12.85
C PRO A 338 0.17 24.45 11.71
N VAL A 339 0.09 23.31 11.05
CA VAL A 339 -0.96 23.00 10.08
C VAL A 339 -1.89 21.95 10.70
N PRO A 340 -3.15 22.27 11.05
CA PRO A 340 -4.09 21.27 11.52
C PRO A 340 -4.46 20.35 10.36
N VAL A 341 -4.28 19.04 10.53
CA VAL A 341 -4.53 18.07 9.46
C VAL A 341 -5.83 17.32 9.73
N ILE A 342 -5.95 16.69 10.90
CA ILE A 342 -7.15 15.95 11.31
C ILE A 342 -7.60 16.43 12.69
N ARG A 343 -8.92 16.62 12.85
CA ARG A 343 -9.57 16.90 14.14
C ARG A 343 -10.35 15.65 14.54
N GLN A 344 -10.25 15.24 15.81
CA GLN A 344 -10.85 14.01 16.34
C GLN A 344 -10.46 12.77 15.52
N PRO A 345 -9.16 12.46 15.40
CA PRO A 345 -8.73 11.27 14.66
C PRO A 345 -9.24 9.98 15.33
N PRO A 346 -9.32 8.86 14.58
CA PRO A 346 -9.49 7.54 15.20
C PRO A 346 -8.33 7.27 16.18
N MET A 347 -8.59 6.46 17.21
CA MET A 347 -7.60 6.16 18.24
C MET A 347 -6.67 5.01 17.87
N ASP A 348 -7.03 4.22 16.85
CA ASP A 348 -6.15 3.21 16.28
C ASP A 348 -5.03 3.88 15.47
N GLY A 349 -3.79 3.41 15.66
CA GLY A 349 -2.61 4.02 15.06
C GLY A 349 -2.53 3.83 13.54
N LEU A 350 -3.02 2.69 13.01
CA LEU A 350 -3.06 2.41 11.58
C LEU A 350 -4.13 3.25 10.91
N ASP A 351 -5.34 3.26 11.48
CA ASP A 351 -6.44 4.07 10.96
C ASP A 351 -6.07 5.56 10.94
N MET A 352 -5.46 6.05 12.02
CA MET A 352 -5.02 7.46 12.11
C MET A 352 -3.97 7.81 11.05
N PHE A 353 -3.00 6.93 10.82
CA PHE A 353 -1.96 7.16 9.81
C PHE A 353 -2.52 7.04 8.38
N SER A 354 -3.44 6.11 8.16
CA SER A 354 -4.15 5.94 6.89
C SER A 354 -4.97 7.19 6.55
N ASP A 355 -5.80 7.66 7.49
CA ASP A 355 -6.60 8.88 7.36
C ASP A 355 -5.70 10.10 7.08
N LEU A 356 -4.56 10.19 7.78
CA LEU A 356 -3.59 11.27 7.58
C LEU A 356 -3.03 11.28 6.17
N LEU A 357 -2.58 10.13 5.68
CA LEU A 357 -2.05 9.98 4.33
C LEU A 357 -3.11 10.30 3.27
N GLU A 358 -4.32 9.79 3.44
CA GLU A 358 -5.44 10.00 2.53
C GLU A 358 -5.82 11.48 2.47
N TYR A 359 -5.99 12.12 3.63
CA TYR A 359 -6.31 13.54 3.73
C TYR A 359 -5.25 14.41 3.05
N VAL A 360 -3.96 14.17 3.31
CA VAL A 360 -2.88 14.95 2.71
C VAL A 360 -2.84 14.79 1.19
N ARG A 361 -3.10 13.57 0.68
CA ARG A 361 -3.14 13.30 -0.78
C ARG A 361 -4.33 13.96 -1.47
N LYS A 362 -5.53 13.88 -0.86
CA LYS A 362 -6.79 14.39 -1.44
C LYS A 362 -6.91 15.90 -1.31
N GLU A 363 -6.76 16.41 -0.09
CA GLU A 363 -7.06 17.81 0.23
C GLU A 363 -5.86 18.74 0.02
N ARG A 364 -4.64 18.19 -0.06
CA ARG A 364 -3.38 18.94 -0.22
C ARG A 364 -3.32 20.16 0.72
N PRO A 365 -3.39 19.93 2.04
CA PRO A 365 -3.45 21.00 3.01
C PRO A 365 -2.22 21.90 2.89
N LYS A 366 -2.45 23.22 2.99
CA LYS A 366 -1.40 24.24 2.89
C LYS A 366 -1.18 24.94 4.21
N CYS A 367 0.07 25.31 4.45
CA CYS A 367 0.40 26.20 5.53
C CYS A 367 -0.24 27.58 5.31
N THR A 368 -0.99 28.07 6.29
CA THR A 368 -1.63 29.39 6.24
C THR A 368 -0.64 30.55 6.30
N GLU A 369 0.57 30.33 6.82
CA GLU A 369 1.59 31.37 6.98
C GLU A 369 2.50 31.49 5.74
N CYS A 370 3.00 30.37 5.19
CA CYS A 370 3.94 30.39 4.07
C CYS A 370 3.38 29.83 2.75
N GLY A 371 2.15 29.28 2.75
CA GLY A 371 1.49 28.77 1.55
C GLY A 371 2.03 27.44 0.98
N LEU A 372 3.02 26.84 1.63
CA LEU A 372 3.60 25.55 1.22
C LEU A 372 2.65 24.39 1.51
N ASP A 373 2.62 23.41 0.62
CA ASP A 373 1.89 22.15 0.80
C ASP A 373 2.51 21.30 1.92
N VAL A 374 1.68 20.49 2.58
CA VAL A 374 2.16 19.45 3.49
C VAL A 374 2.84 18.34 2.67
N GLU A 375 4.09 18.02 3.02
CA GLU A 375 4.90 17.02 2.33
C GLU A 375 4.64 15.62 2.91
N THR A 376 4.24 14.67 2.06
CA THR A 376 3.98 13.29 2.45
C THR A 376 5.21 12.60 3.03
N GLU A 377 6.39 12.92 2.52
CA GLU A 377 7.67 12.32 2.92
C GLU A 377 8.06 12.65 4.36
N LYS A 378 7.58 13.78 4.89
CA LYS A 378 7.92 14.26 6.23
C LYS A 378 6.83 14.01 7.27
N LEU A 379 5.72 13.37 6.89
CA LEU A 379 4.57 13.18 7.77
C LEU A 379 4.95 12.42 9.05
N GLN A 380 5.78 11.39 8.94
CA GLN A 380 6.19 10.60 10.10
C GLN A 380 6.97 11.43 11.13
N ASP A 381 7.79 12.38 10.69
CA ASP A 381 8.68 13.15 11.56
C ASP A 381 8.08 14.47 12.06
N ARG A 382 7.18 15.06 11.27
CA ARG A 382 6.61 16.39 11.54
C ARG A 382 5.21 16.36 12.10
N THR A 383 4.58 15.19 12.17
CA THR A 383 3.24 15.07 12.70
C THR A 383 3.26 14.84 14.20
N PHE A 384 2.40 15.54 14.93
CA PHE A 384 2.23 15.34 16.36
C PHE A 384 0.77 15.50 16.78
N LEU A 385 0.39 14.79 17.83
CA LEU A 385 -0.91 14.88 18.48
C LEU A 385 -0.88 15.93 19.59
N ALA A 386 -1.95 16.72 19.69
CA ALA A 386 -2.19 17.57 20.85
C ALA A 386 -3.66 17.52 21.27
N HIS A 387 -3.88 17.47 22.60
CA HIS A 387 -5.21 17.37 23.22
C HIS A 387 -5.89 18.73 23.32
N LEU A 388 -5.98 19.43 22.18
CA LEU A 388 -6.33 20.84 22.09
C LEU A 388 -7.37 21.05 20.98
N PRO A 389 -8.32 21.98 21.17
CA PRO A 389 -9.19 22.42 20.09
C PRO A 389 -8.37 23.24 19.08
N TRP A 390 -8.76 23.16 17.81
CA TRP A 390 -8.24 24.04 16.77
C TRP A 390 -9.33 24.45 15.78
N PRO A 391 -9.42 25.74 15.39
CA PRO A 391 -8.67 26.89 15.90
C PRO A 391 -8.95 27.12 17.39
N ILE A 392 -7.93 27.62 18.12
CA ILE A 392 -8.04 27.82 19.57
C ILE A 392 -9.12 28.86 19.89
N GLU A 393 -9.32 29.82 18.99
CA GLU A 393 -10.27 30.92 19.11
C GLU A 393 -11.75 30.45 19.10
N GLU A 394 -12.03 29.25 18.59
CA GLU A 394 -13.39 28.67 18.55
C GLU A 394 -13.74 27.87 19.82
N TYR A 395 -12.80 27.78 20.77
CA TYR A 395 -13.04 27.15 22.06
C TYR A 395 -13.96 28.01 22.93
N SER A 396 -14.95 27.35 23.54
CA SER A 396 -15.81 27.98 24.54
C SER A 396 -16.23 26.93 25.58
N ASP A 397 -16.33 27.35 26.84
CA ASP A 397 -16.78 26.49 27.93
C ASP A 397 -18.23 26.02 27.72
N GLU A 398 -19.04 26.83 27.04
CA GLU A 398 -20.46 26.58 26.78
C GLU A 398 -20.68 25.27 26.01
N LYS A 399 -19.81 24.92 25.06
CA LYS A 399 -19.93 23.65 24.31
C LYS A 399 -19.88 22.42 25.23
N ILE A 400 -19.01 22.46 26.24
CA ILE A 400 -18.84 21.34 27.17
C ILE A 400 -19.96 21.33 28.21
N ILE A 401 -20.39 22.50 28.65
CA ILE A 401 -21.56 22.64 29.53
C ILE A 401 -22.81 22.11 28.82
N GLN A 402 -23.00 22.44 27.55
CA GLN A 402 -24.14 21.99 26.75
C GLN A 402 -24.10 20.48 26.53
N MET A 403 -22.99 19.91 26.08
CA MET A 403 -22.82 18.45 25.95
C MET A 403 -23.16 17.71 27.26
N ARG A 404 -22.80 18.30 28.40
CA ARG A 404 -23.14 17.74 29.71
C ARG A 404 -24.64 17.82 29.99
N ILE A 405 -25.31 18.93 29.66
CA ILE A 405 -26.76 19.05 29.77
C ILE A 405 -27.44 18.03 28.85
N ASP A 406 -26.99 17.91 27.60
CA ASP A 406 -27.54 17.00 26.59
C ASP A 406 -27.42 15.53 27.02
N MET A 407 -26.35 15.17 27.74
CA MET A 407 -26.23 13.83 28.33
C MET A 407 -27.24 13.57 29.46
N GLY A 408 -27.93 14.59 29.97
CA GLY A 408 -28.96 14.47 31.01
C GLY A 408 -28.49 14.86 32.41
N TRP A 409 -27.51 15.75 32.53
CA TRP A 409 -27.12 16.32 33.83
C TRP A 409 -27.92 17.57 34.18
N ASP A 410 -28.50 17.60 35.39
CA ASP A 410 -29.04 18.80 36.03
C ASP A 410 -28.29 19.07 37.34
N GLY A 411 -27.52 20.16 37.38
CA GLY A 411 -26.69 20.49 38.54
C GLY A 411 -25.79 19.32 38.93
N ALA A 412 -25.79 18.83 40.17
CA ALA A 412 -24.96 17.68 40.55
C ALA A 412 -25.56 16.30 40.18
N LYS A 413 -26.80 16.25 39.69
CA LYS A 413 -27.59 15.02 39.52
C LYS A 413 -27.66 14.61 38.05
N TYR A 414 -27.69 13.31 37.83
CA TYR A 414 -27.87 12.70 36.51
C TYR A 414 -29.30 12.19 36.35
N LYS A 415 -29.83 12.14 35.13
CA LYS A 415 -31.22 11.71 34.83
C LYS A 415 -31.58 10.33 35.37
N ILE A 416 -30.60 9.44 35.54
CA ILE A 416 -30.77 8.11 36.14
C ILE A 416 -30.12 8.10 37.53
N GLU A 417 -30.91 7.83 38.57
CA GLU A 417 -30.46 7.82 39.96
C GLU A 417 -29.38 6.77 40.20
N GLY A 418 -28.28 7.15 40.87
CA GLY A 418 -27.16 6.28 41.19
C GLY A 418 -26.21 5.97 40.02
N GLU A 419 -26.52 6.43 38.80
CA GLU A 419 -25.71 6.19 37.61
C GLU A 419 -25.04 7.46 37.09
N THR A 420 -24.10 7.26 36.17
CA THR A 420 -23.43 8.29 35.38
C THR A 420 -23.32 7.80 33.93
N PRO A 421 -23.12 8.67 32.93
CA PRO A 421 -22.87 8.21 31.56
C PRO A 421 -21.71 7.21 31.49
N LEU A 422 -20.65 7.43 32.26
CA LEU A 422 -19.52 6.50 32.31
C LEU A 422 -19.93 5.11 32.84
N SER A 423 -20.69 5.06 33.94
CA SER A 423 -21.11 3.77 34.52
C SER A 423 -22.05 3.01 33.60
N LEU A 424 -22.89 3.71 32.84
CA LEU A 424 -23.76 3.10 31.82
C LEU A 424 -22.95 2.55 30.64
N ILE A 425 -21.95 3.29 30.14
CA ILE A 425 -21.03 2.80 29.10
C ILE A 425 -20.30 1.54 29.57
N MET A 426 -19.74 1.56 30.79
CA MET A 426 -19.05 0.40 31.36
C MET A 426 -19.96 -0.82 31.56
N LYS A 427 -21.28 -0.61 31.64
CA LYS A 427 -22.29 -1.68 31.73
C LYS A 427 -22.84 -2.11 30.36
N GLY A 428 -22.33 -1.56 29.25
CA GLY A 428 -22.83 -1.84 27.90
C GLY A 428 -24.20 -1.21 27.60
N ARG A 429 -24.63 -0.22 28.40
CA ARG A 429 -25.94 0.46 28.29
C ARG A 429 -25.80 1.86 27.70
N ALA A 430 -24.90 2.01 26.72
CA ALA A 430 -24.60 3.32 26.12
C ALA A 430 -25.81 3.93 25.38
N SER A 431 -26.71 3.10 24.84
CA SER A 431 -27.95 3.54 24.19
C SER A 431 -28.88 4.35 25.10
N GLU A 432 -28.78 4.20 26.42
CA GLU A 432 -29.58 4.97 27.39
C GLU A 432 -29.05 6.41 27.61
N ILE A 433 -27.86 6.70 27.07
CA ILE A 433 -27.23 8.02 27.10
C ILE A 433 -27.57 8.78 25.83
N PHE A 434 -27.48 8.09 24.68
CA PHE A 434 -27.64 8.64 23.33
C PHE A 434 -28.96 8.14 22.71
N GLU A 435 -30.09 8.46 23.32
CA GLU A 435 -31.39 8.19 22.67
C GLU A 435 -31.42 8.93 21.33
N GLU A 436 -31.51 8.18 20.22
CA GLU A 436 -31.77 8.74 18.89
C GLU A 436 -33.21 9.25 18.86
N ASP A 437 -33.39 10.56 18.67
CA ASP A 437 -34.63 11.14 18.13
C ASP A 437 -34.61 11.04 16.59
#